data_AF-A0A2E2ZDW7-F1
#
_entry.id   AF-A0A2E2ZDW7-F1
#
_cell.length_a   1.000
_cell.length_b   1.000
_cell.length_c   1.000
_cell.angle_alpha   90.00
_cell.angle_beta   90.00
_cell.angle_gamma   90.00
#
_symmetry.space_group_name_H-M   'P 1'
#
loop_
_entity.id
_entity.type
_entity.pdbx_description
1 polymer ?
#
loop_
_entity_poly.entity_id
_entity_poly.type
_entity_poly.pdbx_seq_one_letter_code
_entity_poly.pdbx_strand_id
1 'polypeptide(L)'
;MSAIITDQFRILNANNFVESVENVNNSYYVFIGLPNPAGTSTLVGYGRSSDWNSSTPAPTDSFSYRSHTGDTMMFGKKISSANIRRIIRRVDWVSGSRYEIYRDDYSVEKPSPLTQANRLYDANYYVLNSDFKVYVCIDNGSTGANPLGNVSQDEPTFTDLEPSKAGNSGDGYLWKYLFTVSPSDIIKFDSTEFITVPNSWNSSQDSQIRSVRENGDSSVNQNQIKHVYIENAGSGYANGLSQEVDIIGDGEGAKARVDVVNGSITDVNVSAGGKGYSYGIVDLGTLSSGVSTSTGRAKLVPIIPPGLGHGSDVYTELGTDRVIVYARFDDSTKDFPIDTKFSQVGVVKNPTKVGTAVTYTDNTYSSLQAVKFDTVTGVPQVGEEIKQVLTVSPNVGKVSTGYIASYDSETKVLKYFRDRSLNFNRTSYDHTDYAGISTAGRIYQFESVVGANNIEGKSSFFAGAISREFSGITTNPTGNKLINLGVNFISGLSNSEINKGSGEIVYLDNRPLIVRNSRQKED
;
A
#
# COMPACT_ATOMS: atom_id res chain seq x y z
N MET A 1 -25.15 -10.78 20.38
CA MET A 1 -23.89 -10.19 20.89
C MET A 1 -23.44 -9.16 19.87
N SER A 2 -23.34 -7.89 20.24
CA SER A 2 -22.91 -6.80 19.35
C SER A 2 -21.44 -6.47 19.62
N ALA A 3 -20.60 -6.51 18.60
CA ALA A 3 -19.19 -6.11 18.66
C ALA A 3 -18.85 -5.35 17.37
N ILE A 4 -17.90 -4.40 17.45
CA ILE A 4 -17.41 -3.63 16.31
C ILE A 4 -15.89 -3.68 16.25
N ILE A 5 -15.33 -3.66 15.03
CA ILE A 5 -13.91 -3.39 14.81
C ILE A 5 -13.79 -1.89 14.62
N THR A 6 -13.14 -1.23 15.58
CA THR A 6 -12.95 0.22 15.55
C THR A 6 -11.96 0.62 14.46
N ASP A 7 -12.08 1.86 13.97
CA ASP A 7 -11.13 2.37 12.99
C ASP A 7 -9.72 2.51 13.59
N GLN A 8 -9.61 2.73 14.90
CA GLN A 8 -8.32 2.73 15.62
C GLN A 8 -7.59 1.39 15.51
N PHE A 9 -8.30 0.26 15.52
CA PHE A 9 -7.68 -1.05 15.27
C PHE A 9 -7.15 -1.19 13.84
N ARG A 10 -7.85 -0.59 12.86
CA ARG A 10 -7.41 -0.60 11.45
C ARG A 10 -6.17 0.27 11.25
N ILE A 11 -6.17 1.48 11.80
CA ILE A 11 -5.01 2.39 11.80
C ILE A 11 -3.82 1.74 12.50
N LEU A 12 -4.03 1.10 13.65
CA LEU A 12 -2.98 0.38 14.37
C LEU A 12 -2.36 -0.73 13.51
N ASN A 13 -3.18 -1.53 12.81
CA ASN A 13 -2.66 -2.59 11.94
C ASN A 13 -1.87 -2.03 10.74
N ALA A 14 -2.35 -0.94 10.13
CA ALA A 14 -1.62 -0.26 9.06
C ALA A 14 -0.28 0.28 9.57
N ASN A 15 -0.25 0.90 10.76
CA ASN A 15 0.97 1.38 11.40
C ASN A 15 1.95 0.25 11.67
N ASN A 16 1.49 -0.84 12.29
CA ASN A 16 2.31 -2.02 12.58
C ASN A 16 2.91 -2.63 11.30
N PHE A 17 2.18 -2.63 10.19
CA PHE A 17 2.70 -3.12 8.92
C PHE A 17 3.80 -2.21 8.37
N VAL A 18 3.59 -0.89 8.32
CA VAL A 18 4.62 0.06 7.85
C VAL A 18 5.86 0.01 8.73
N GLU A 19 5.69 0.03 10.05
CA GLU A 19 6.80 -0.09 11.01
C GLU A 19 7.54 -1.42 10.88
N SER A 20 6.81 -2.52 10.62
CA SER A 20 7.44 -3.82 10.38
C SER A 20 8.28 -3.83 9.11
N VAL A 21 7.85 -3.14 8.05
CA VAL A 21 8.60 -2.98 6.79
C VAL A 21 9.83 -2.09 6.96
N GLU A 22 9.71 -1.01 7.75
CA GLU A 22 10.83 -0.09 8.04
C GLU A 22 11.86 -0.68 9.01
N ASN A 23 11.49 -1.73 9.76
CA ASN A 23 12.40 -2.43 10.65
C ASN A 23 13.46 -3.22 9.89
N VAL A 24 14.73 -2.85 10.10
CA VAL A 24 15.91 -3.47 9.47
C VAL A 24 16.07 -4.97 9.71
N ASN A 25 15.43 -5.52 10.75
CA ASN A 25 15.43 -6.96 11.05
C ASN A 25 14.47 -7.75 10.15
N ASN A 26 13.54 -7.08 9.49
CA ASN A 26 12.66 -7.69 8.51
C ASN A 26 13.12 -7.35 7.09
N SER A 27 12.71 -8.17 6.13
CA SER A 27 12.89 -7.89 4.71
C SER A 27 11.62 -8.32 3.97
N TYR A 28 10.92 -7.33 3.43
CA TYR A 28 9.72 -7.55 2.64
C TYR A 28 10.05 -7.34 1.17
N TYR A 29 9.46 -8.17 0.31
CA TYR A 29 9.66 -8.10 -1.13
C TYR A 29 8.32 -8.16 -1.85
N VAL A 30 8.12 -7.28 -2.83
CA VAL A 30 7.12 -7.52 -3.86
C VAL A 30 7.71 -8.57 -4.80
N PHE A 31 6.97 -9.65 -5.07
CA PHE A 31 7.38 -10.68 -6.00
C PHE A 31 6.39 -10.81 -7.15
N ILE A 32 6.91 -11.27 -8.28
CA ILE A 32 6.12 -11.68 -9.44
C ILE A 32 6.30 -13.18 -9.73
N GLY A 33 5.26 -13.80 -10.26
CA GLY A 33 5.24 -15.23 -10.50
C GLY A 33 4.23 -15.70 -11.54
N LEU A 34 4.21 -17.02 -11.75
CA LEU A 34 3.28 -17.73 -12.64
C LEU A 34 3.30 -17.21 -14.10
N PRO A 35 4.34 -17.56 -14.89
CA PRO A 35 4.44 -17.16 -16.29
C PRO A 35 3.55 -17.97 -17.23
N ASN A 36 2.97 -19.08 -16.76
CA ASN A 36 2.14 -20.00 -17.55
C ASN A 36 0.76 -20.24 -16.90
N PRO A 37 -0.05 -19.18 -16.69
CA PRO A 37 -1.31 -19.25 -15.94
C PRO A 37 -2.42 -20.03 -16.65
N ALA A 38 -2.41 -20.04 -17.98
CA ALA A 38 -3.35 -20.80 -18.79
C ALA A 38 -3.00 -22.30 -18.87
N GLY A 39 -1.82 -22.66 -18.33
CA GLY A 39 -1.20 -23.96 -18.56
C GLY A 39 -0.74 -24.14 -20.01
N THR A 40 -0.35 -25.37 -20.32
CA THR A 40 -0.38 -25.87 -21.71
C THR A 40 -1.79 -26.41 -21.98
N SER A 41 -2.17 -26.69 -23.22
CA SER A 41 -3.48 -27.28 -23.60
C SER A 41 -3.87 -28.57 -22.85
N THR A 42 -2.96 -29.10 -22.04
CA THR A 42 -3.11 -30.30 -21.22
C THR A 42 -3.08 -29.96 -19.72
N LEU A 43 -2.32 -28.97 -19.25
CA LEU A 43 -2.13 -28.70 -17.82
C LEU A 43 -3.12 -27.65 -17.25
N VAL A 44 -4.36 -28.05 -16.99
CA VAL A 44 -5.36 -27.23 -16.24
C VAL A 44 -5.46 -27.73 -14.79
N GLY A 45 -5.45 -26.83 -13.80
CA GLY A 45 -5.40 -27.17 -12.37
C GLY A 45 -4.17 -26.60 -11.65
N TYR A 46 -4.13 -26.72 -10.32
CA TYR A 46 -3.04 -26.20 -9.46
C TYR A 46 -2.75 -24.71 -9.64
N GLY A 47 -3.78 -23.89 -9.51
CA GLY A 47 -3.63 -22.45 -9.70
C GLY A 47 -3.43 -22.05 -11.17
N ARG A 48 -3.90 -22.87 -12.11
CA ARG A 48 -4.00 -22.56 -13.55
C ARG A 48 -5.41 -22.83 -14.06
N SER A 49 -5.85 -22.03 -15.03
CA SER A 49 -7.15 -22.19 -15.68
C SER A 49 -7.05 -21.91 -17.17
N SER A 50 -7.71 -22.70 -18.02
CA SER A 50 -7.71 -22.51 -19.47
C SER A 50 -8.25 -21.14 -19.92
N ASP A 51 -9.11 -20.53 -19.10
CA ASP A 51 -9.75 -19.23 -19.32
C ASP A 51 -9.18 -18.12 -18.42
N TRP A 52 -7.98 -18.31 -17.87
CA TRP A 52 -7.36 -17.39 -16.89
C TRP A 52 -7.38 -15.92 -17.33
N ASN A 53 -7.13 -15.63 -18.61
CA ASN A 53 -7.06 -14.25 -19.08
C ASN A 53 -8.43 -13.58 -19.25
N SER A 54 -9.49 -14.35 -19.46
CA SER A 54 -10.86 -13.86 -19.60
C SER A 54 -11.64 -13.91 -18.28
N SER A 55 -11.24 -14.79 -17.37
CA SER A 55 -11.84 -14.97 -16.05
C SER A 55 -10.74 -15.31 -15.04
N THR A 56 -9.94 -14.29 -14.67
CA THR A 56 -8.85 -14.44 -13.72
C THR A 56 -9.39 -14.95 -12.38
N PRO A 57 -8.97 -16.14 -11.91
CA PRO A 57 -9.47 -16.69 -10.67
C PRO A 57 -8.91 -15.92 -9.48
N ALA A 58 -9.74 -15.71 -8.46
CA ALA A 58 -9.27 -15.16 -7.18
C ALA A 58 -8.19 -16.08 -6.56
N PRO A 59 -7.18 -15.52 -5.89
CA PRO A 59 -6.23 -16.30 -5.10
C PRO A 59 -6.94 -17.18 -4.07
N THR A 60 -6.43 -18.38 -3.83
CA THR A 60 -7.00 -19.30 -2.84
C THR A 60 -6.14 -19.34 -1.59
N ASP A 61 -6.72 -19.08 -0.42
CA ASP A 61 -5.99 -19.21 0.85
C ASP A 61 -5.95 -20.67 1.31
N SER A 62 -4.85 -21.35 1.00
CA SER A 62 -4.55 -22.68 1.55
C SER A 62 -3.04 -22.92 1.55
N PHE A 63 -2.57 -23.79 2.45
CA PHE A 63 -1.16 -24.17 2.49
C PHE A 63 -0.66 -24.71 1.16
N SER A 64 -1.47 -25.52 0.46
CA SER A 64 -1.10 -26.08 -0.85
C SER A 64 -0.93 -25.00 -1.90
N TYR A 65 -1.87 -24.05 -1.99
CA TYR A 65 -1.81 -22.93 -2.93
C TYR A 65 -0.61 -22.01 -2.64
N ARG A 66 -0.38 -21.69 -1.37
CA ARG A 66 0.77 -20.88 -0.94
C ARG A 66 2.11 -21.55 -1.28
N SER A 67 2.23 -22.85 -1.04
CA SER A 67 3.42 -23.59 -1.45
C SER A 67 3.57 -23.62 -2.97
N HIS A 68 2.48 -23.62 -3.74
CA HIS A 68 2.53 -23.54 -5.21
C HIS A 68 2.98 -22.16 -5.68
N THR A 69 2.52 -21.07 -5.05
CA THR A 69 3.04 -19.73 -5.28
C THR A 69 4.55 -19.66 -5.02
N GLY A 70 5.03 -20.34 -3.97
CA GLY A 70 6.47 -20.50 -3.72
C GLY A 70 7.20 -21.32 -4.79
N ASP A 71 6.49 -22.19 -5.53
CA ASP A 71 7.04 -22.94 -6.65
C ASP A 71 7.15 -22.13 -7.94
N THR A 72 6.24 -21.17 -8.14
CA THR A 72 6.12 -20.35 -9.36
C THR A 72 6.64 -18.92 -9.19
N MET A 73 7.11 -18.56 -7.99
CA MET A 73 7.78 -17.30 -7.72
C MET A 73 9.02 -17.18 -8.59
N MET A 74 9.16 -16.06 -9.29
CA MET A 74 10.26 -15.86 -10.22
C MET A 74 11.27 -14.86 -9.67
N PHE A 75 10.79 -13.66 -9.33
CA PHE A 75 11.67 -12.57 -8.97
C PHE A 75 11.03 -11.71 -7.88
N GLY A 76 11.86 -11.06 -7.07
CA GLY A 76 11.39 -10.15 -6.03
C GLY A 76 12.23 -8.89 -5.89
N LYS A 77 11.59 -7.80 -5.49
CA LYS A 77 12.21 -6.50 -5.21
C LYS A 77 11.85 -6.02 -3.81
N LYS A 78 12.87 -5.61 -3.06
CA LYS A 78 12.75 -5.22 -1.66
C LYS A 78 11.89 -3.97 -1.52
N ILE A 79 10.98 -4.00 -0.57
CA ILE A 79 10.21 -2.85 -0.14
C ILE A 79 11.06 -2.08 0.87
N SER A 80 11.54 -0.90 0.47
CA SER A 80 12.21 0.04 1.37
C SER A 80 11.20 1.01 1.99
N SER A 81 11.63 1.77 3.01
CA SER A 81 10.82 2.87 3.58
C SER A 81 10.39 3.90 2.54
N ALA A 82 11.14 4.06 1.45
CA ALA A 82 10.76 4.94 0.34
C ALA A 82 9.67 4.35 -0.56
N ASN A 83 9.44 3.04 -0.53
CA ASN A 83 8.54 2.28 -1.39
C ASN A 83 7.20 1.94 -0.73
N ILE A 84 6.93 2.49 0.45
CA ILE A 84 5.71 2.24 1.21
C ILE A 84 5.19 3.56 1.79
N ARG A 85 3.90 3.82 1.67
CA ARG A 85 3.25 5.00 2.26
C ARG A 85 1.91 4.64 2.88
N ARG A 86 1.59 5.29 3.99
CA ARG A 86 0.21 5.42 4.46
C ARG A 86 -0.57 6.26 3.46
N ILE A 87 -1.83 5.92 3.23
CA ILE A 87 -2.68 6.67 2.30
C ILE A 87 -4.02 7.00 2.92
N ILE A 88 -4.61 8.07 2.42
CA ILE A 88 -5.99 8.49 2.71
C ILE A 88 -6.71 8.76 1.38
N ARG A 89 -8.04 8.80 1.41
CA ARG A 89 -8.84 9.10 0.23
C ARG A 89 -8.49 10.48 -0.31
N ARG A 90 -8.38 10.61 -1.63
CA ARG A 90 -8.16 11.89 -2.30
C ARG A 90 -9.47 12.68 -2.35
N VAL A 91 -9.42 13.92 -1.87
CA VAL A 91 -10.52 14.89 -1.96
C VAL A 91 -9.93 16.18 -2.51
N ASP A 92 -10.02 16.40 -3.81
CA ASP A 92 -9.50 17.62 -4.42
C ASP A 92 -10.43 18.80 -4.10
N TRP A 93 -9.86 19.95 -3.77
CA TRP A 93 -10.63 21.18 -3.62
C TRP A 93 -11.08 21.69 -4.99
N VAL A 94 -12.35 22.06 -5.08
CA VAL A 94 -13.03 22.62 -6.24
C VAL A 94 -13.89 23.80 -5.78
N SER A 95 -13.71 24.96 -6.42
CA SER A 95 -14.52 26.15 -6.18
C SER A 95 -15.99 25.88 -6.45
N GLY A 96 -16.88 26.42 -5.62
CA GLY A 96 -18.32 26.18 -5.75
C GLY A 96 -18.79 24.85 -5.15
N SER A 97 -17.91 24.10 -4.48
CA SER A 97 -18.26 22.85 -3.78
C SER A 97 -18.44 23.06 -2.27
N ARG A 98 -19.02 22.07 -1.60
CA ARG A 98 -19.22 22.06 -0.15
C ARG A 98 -18.37 20.97 0.49
N TYR A 99 -17.77 21.28 1.62
CA TYR A 99 -17.00 20.33 2.43
C TYR A 99 -17.57 20.29 3.84
N GLU A 100 -17.42 19.15 4.50
CA GLU A 100 -17.90 18.94 5.86
C GLU A 100 -16.87 19.50 6.84
N ILE A 101 -17.28 19.91 8.04
CA ILE A 101 -16.30 20.21 9.10
C ILE A 101 -15.83 18.91 9.74
N TYR A 102 -14.64 18.91 10.30
CA TYR A 102 -14.23 17.87 11.23
C TYR A 102 -15.21 17.82 12.41
N ARG A 103 -15.72 16.63 12.75
CA ARG A 103 -16.48 16.40 13.99
C ARG A 103 -16.17 15.03 14.57
N ASP A 104 -15.92 15.00 15.87
CA ASP A 104 -15.67 13.78 16.64
C ASP A 104 -16.91 12.88 16.81
N ASP A 105 -18.11 13.41 16.62
CA ASP A 105 -19.38 12.72 16.90
C ASP A 105 -20.10 12.15 15.67
N TYR A 106 -19.47 12.15 14.49
CA TYR A 106 -20.02 11.47 13.31
C TYR A 106 -20.16 9.97 13.54
N SER A 107 -21.39 9.48 13.44
CA SER A 107 -21.81 8.13 13.82
C SER A 107 -23.05 7.70 13.05
N VAL A 108 -23.52 6.46 13.26
CA VAL A 108 -24.76 5.97 12.63
C VAL A 108 -25.98 6.78 13.07
N GLU A 109 -25.99 7.26 14.31
CA GLU A 109 -27.06 8.07 14.89
C GLU A 109 -26.91 9.56 14.55
N LYS A 110 -25.72 9.99 14.16
CA LYS A 110 -25.39 11.36 13.73
C LYS A 110 -24.56 11.31 12.44
N PRO A 111 -25.18 10.97 11.30
CA PRO A 111 -24.46 10.91 10.03
C PRO A 111 -23.99 12.31 9.62
N SER A 112 -22.91 12.34 8.84
CA SER A 112 -22.36 13.60 8.36
C SER A 112 -23.33 14.30 7.37
N PRO A 113 -23.39 15.64 7.32
CA PRO A 113 -24.46 16.34 6.60
C PRO A 113 -24.47 16.15 5.09
N LEU A 114 -23.31 16.03 4.44
CA LEU A 114 -23.18 15.97 2.97
C LEU A 114 -23.06 14.54 2.46
N THR A 115 -22.11 13.78 2.99
CA THR A 115 -21.83 12.41 2.52
C THR A 115 -22.70 11.36 3.18
N GLN A 116 -23.47 11.73 4.22
CA GLN A 116 -24.24 10.80 5.05
C GLN A 116 -23.34 9.69 5.61
N ALA A 117 -22.08 10.04 5.91
CA ALA A 117 -21.10 9.11 6.43
C ALA A 117 -21.44 8.75 7.87
N ASN A 118 -21.38 7.44 8.17
CA ASN A 118 -21.60 6.90 9.51
C ASN A 118 -20.33 6.91 10.37
N ARG A 119 -19.23 7.45 9.85
CA ARG A 119 -17.90 7.55 10.48
C ARG A 119 -17.21 8.80 9.97
N LEU A 120 -16.33 9.37 10.79
CA LEU A 120 -15.55 10.55 10.41
C LEU A 120 -14.73 10.36 9.12
N TYR A 121 -14.01 9.23 8.99
CA TYR A 121 -13.07 9.04 7.87
C TYR A 121 -13.72 8.88 6.49
N ASP A 122 -15.04 8.64 6.45
CA ASP A 122 -15.81 8.59 5.21
C ASP A 122 -16.35 9.98 4.79
N ALA A 123 -16.27 10.98 5.68
CA ALA A 123 -16.70 12.35 5.41
C ALA A 123 -15.66 13.15 4.60
N ASN A 124 -16.12 14.23 3.93
CA ASN A 124 -15.28 15.15 3.16
C ASN A 124 -14.80 16.33 4.01
N TYR A 125 -14.10 16.07 5.12
CA TYR A 125 -13.67 17.10 6.08
C TYR A 125 -12.25 17.62 5.87
N TYR A 126 -11.55 17.12 4.87
CA TYR A 126 -10.24 17.60 4.45
C TYR A 126 -10.19 17.70 2.93
N VAL A 127 -9.26 18.51 2.42
CA VAL A 127 -9.07 18.73 0.99
C VAL A 127 -7.58 18.78 0.62
N LEU A 128 -7.30 18.41 -0.62
CA LEU A 128 -6.04 18.65 -1.31
C LEU A 128 -6.22 19.85 -2.24
N ASN A 129 -5.38 20.87 -2.09
CA ASN A 129 -5.40 22.02 -2.99
C ASN A 129 -4.58 21.78 -4.26
N SER A 130 -4.59 22.77 -5.17
CA SER A 130 -3.83 22.80 -6.43
C SER A 130 -2.30 22.70 -6.26
N ASP A 131 -1.75 23.08 -5.11
CA ASP A 131 -0.34 22.95 -4.73
C ASP A 131 -0.01 21.61 -4.03
N PHE A 132 -0.94 20.67 -3.97
CA PHE A 132 -0.82 19.41 -3.22
C PHE A 132 -0.61 19.58 -1.70
N LYS A 133 -1.16 20.66 -1.13
CA LYS A 133 -1.25 20.90 0.31
C LYS A 133 -2.56 20.33 0.84
N VAL A 134 -2.49 19.67 1.99
CA VAL A 134 -3.63 19.06 2.68
C VAL A 134 -4.11 19.96 3.79
N TYR A 135 -5.41 20.26 3.80
CA TYR A 135 -6.07 21.09 4.80
C TYR A 135 -7.24 20.35 5.43
N VAL A 136 -7.45 20.56 6.72
CA VAL A 136 -8.66 20.14 7.44
C VAL A 136 -9.62 21.31 7.57
N CYS A 137 -10.91 21.05 7.36
CA CYS A 137 -11.98 22.03 7.52
C CYS A 137 -12.38 22.10 9.00
N ILE A 138 -12.08 23.24 9.63
CA ILE A 138 -12.39 23.52 11.04
C ILE A 138 -13.77 24.15 11.18
N ASP A 139 -14.12 25.03 10.24
CA ASP A 139 -15.43 25.65 10.12
C ASP A 139 -15.80 25.79 8.64
N ASN A 140 -17.08 25.74 8.33
CA ASN A 140 -17.66 25.96 7.01
C ASN A 140 -18.93 26.85 7.07
N GLY A 141 -19.18 27.51 8.21
CA GLY A 141 -20.40 28.27 8.47
C GLY A 141 -21.65 27.42 8.72
N SER A 142 -21.48 26.13 9.01
CA SER A 142 -22.61 25.25 9.34
C SER A 142 -23.16 25.54 10.73
N THR A 143 -24.48 25.43 10.85
CA THR A 143 -25.22 25.54 12.10
C THR A 143 -26.37 24.54 12.07
N GLY A 144 -27.12 24.38 13.17
CA GLY A 144 -28.33 23.55 13.14
C GLY A 144 -29.40 24.04 12.16
N ALA A 145 -29.40 25.33 11.82
CA ALA A 145 -30.28 25.90 10.80
C ALA A 145 -29.72 25.77 9.36
N ASN A 146 -28.40 25.63 9.24
CA ASN A 146 -27.70 25.43 7.96
C ASN A 146 -26.73 24.24 8.06
N PRO A 147 -27.24 22.99 8.13
CA PRO A 147 -26.40 21.82 8.41
C PRO A 147 -25.40 21.51 7.29
N LEU A 148 -25.66 21.94 6.04
CA LEU A 148 -24.77 21.72 4.89
C LEU A 148 -23.62 22.75 4.79
N GLY A 149 -23.56 23.71 5.71
CA GLY A 149 -22.59 24.80 5.69
C GLY A 149 -22.79 25.77 4.53
N ASN A 150 -21.74 26.50 4.18
CA ASN A 150 -21.70 27.37 3.01
C ASN A 150 -20.98 26.68 1.84
N VAL A 151 -20.98 27.33 0.68
CA VAL A 151 -20.22 26.88 -0.48
C VAL A 151 -18.83 27.51 -0.43
N SER A 152 -17.76 26.71 -0.49
CA SER A 152 -16.39 27.23 -0.51
C SER A 152 -16.10 27.91 -1.85
N GLN A 153 -15.64 29.15 -1.79
CA GLN A 153 -15.31 29.96 -2.97
C GLN A 153 -13.81 30.16 -3.12
N ASP A 154 -13.10 30.27 -1.98
CA ASP A 154 -11.69 30.61 -1.92
C ASP A 154 -10.86 29.35 -1.58
N GLU A 155 -9.86 29.04 -2.42
CA GLU A 155 -8.97 27.89 -2.22
C GLU A 155 -7.94 28.17 -1.11
N PRO A 156 -7.77 27.30 -0.10
CA PRO A 156 -6.73 27.49 0.91
C PRO A 156 -5.34 27.27 0.29
N THR A 157 -4.46 28.27 0.44
CA THR A 157 -3.06 28.23 -0.08
C THR A 157 -2.00 28.58 0.96
N PHE A 158 -2.43 29.10 2.12
CA PHE A 158 -1.57 29.50 3.24
C PHE A 158 -0.98 28.29 3.99
N THR A 159 0.08 28.52 4.75
CA THR A 159 0.72 27.49 5.60
C THR A 159 0.76 27.92 7.07
N ASP A 160 -0.10 28.86 7.45
CA ASP A 160 -0.29 29.27 8.84
C ASP A 160 -0.71 28.08 9.70
N LEU A 161 -0.17 28.05 10.92
CA LEU A 161 -0.37 26.93 11.86
C LEU A 161 -1.76 26.99 12.52
N GLU A 162 -2.38 28.16 12.54
CA GLU A 162 -3.70 28.38 13.13
C GLU A 162 -4.81 28.41 12.06
N PRO A 163 -6.02 27.90 12.37
CA PRO A 163 -7.12 27.91 11.42
C PRO A 163 -7.40 29.30 10.87
N SER A 164 -7.43 29.42 9.55
CA SER A 164 -7.53 30.72 8.87
C SER A 164 -8.47 30.65 7.68
N LYS A 165 -9.05 31.79 7.32
CA LYS A 165 -9.87 31.93 6.11
C LYS A 165 -8.97 31.91 4.86
N ALA A 166 -9.42 31.29 3.79
CA ALA A 166 -8.66 31.19 2.55
C ALA A 166 -8.64 32.49 1.73
N GLY A 167 -9.65 33.35 1.88
CA GLY A 167 -9.76 34.60 1.14
C GLY A 167 -10.76 35.59 1.74
N ASN A 168 -11.35 36.40 0.87
CA ASN A 168 -12.22 37.53 1.24
C ASN A 168 -13.64 37.40 0.69
N SER A 169 -13.99 36.28 0.05
CA SER A 169 -15.34 36.03 -0.46
C SER A 169 -16.39 35.91 0.65
N GLY A 170 -15.95 35.73 1.91
CA GLY A 170 -16.85 35.63 3.07
C GLY A 170 -17.64 34.33 3.10
N ASP A 171 -17.08 33.25 2.55
CA ASP A 171 -17.71 31.93 2.51
C ASP A 171 -17.82 31.26 3.90
N GLY A 172 -17.14 31.78 4.91
CA GLY A 172 -17.18 31.29 6.28
C GLY A 172 -16.34 30.04 6.52
N TYR A 173 -15.49 29.64 5.57
CA TYR A 173 -14.59 28.51 5.78
C TYR A 173 -13.36 28.92 6.61
N LEU A 174 -13.03 28.10 7.60
CA LEU A 174 -11.75 28.10 8.29
C LEU A 174 -11.02 26.79 8.00
N TRP A 175 -9.84 26.91 7.40
CA TRP A 175 -8.99 25.78 7.07
C TRP A 175 -7.78 25.76 7.99
N LYS A 176 -7.31 24.57 8.37
CA LYS A 176 -6.02 24.40 9.02
C LYS A 176 -5.11 23.56 8.13
N TYR A 177 -3.91 24.08 7.90
CA TYR A 177 -2.88 23.39 7.13
C TYR A 177 -2.32 22.20 7.92
N LEU A 178 -2.16 21.04 7.27
CA LEU A 178 -1.54 19.86 7.86
C LEU A 178 -0.15 19.58 7.28
N PHE A 179 -0.09 19.26 5.98
CA PHE A 179 1.18 18.97 5.31
C PHE A 179 1.07 19.14 3.80
N THR A 180 2.22 19.13 3.13
CA THR A 180 2.31 19.11 1.66
C THR A 180 2.75 17.73 1.22
N VAL A 181 2.05 17.15 0.25
CA VAL A 181 2.45 15.86 -0.35
C VAL A 181 3.75 16.08 -1.11
N SER A 182 4.75 15.23 -0.88
CA SER A 182 6.04 15.35 -1.56
C SER A 182 5.89 15.14 -3.08
N PRO A 183 6.49 15.99 -3.94
CA PRO A 183 6.51 15.77 -5.40
C PRO A 183 7.02 14.39 -5.81
N SER A 184 7.99 13.84 -5.07
CA SER A 184 8.49 12.49 -5.31
C SER A 184 7.46 11.40 -5.05
N ASP A 185 6.58 11.61 -4.06
CA ASP A 185 5.52 10.66 -3.73
C ASP A 185 4.36 10.77 -4.73
N ILE A 186 4.05 11.97 -5.24
CA ILE A 186 3.03 12.20 -6.28
C ILE A 186 3.40 11.44 -7.56
N ILE A 187 4.64 11.59 -8.03
CA ILE A 187 5.10 10.92 -9.27
C ILE A 187 5.15 9.40 -9.11
N LYS A 188 5.45 8.93 -7.90
CA LYS A 188 5.72 7.51 -7.63
C LYS A 188 4.46 6.70 -7.32
N PHE A 189 3.55 7.26 -6.52
CA PHE A 189 2.33 6.61 -6.07
C PHE A 189 1.11 7.14 -6.83
N ASP A 190 1.31 7.59 -8.07
CA ASP A 190 0.31 8.23 -8.93
C ASP A 190 -1.04 7.52 -8.84
N SER A 191 -1.99 8.18 -8.18
CA SER A 191 -3.29 7.63 -7.84
C SER A 191 -4.37 8.71 -7.96
N THR A 192 -5.48 8.31 -8.57
CA THR A 192 -6.67 9.16 -8.71
C THR A 192 -7.56 9.13 -7.47
N GLU A 193 -7.44 8.10 -6.63
CA GLU A 193 -8.35 7.87 -5.49
C GLU A 193 -7.70 8.12 -4.14
N PHE A 194 -6.37 8.17 -4.06
CA PHE A 194 -5.63 8.24 -2.81
C PHE A 194 -4.49 9.24 -2.86
N ILE A 195 -4.17 9.83 -1.69
CA ILE A 195 -2.98 10.65 -1.48
C ILE A 195 -2.13 10.07 -0.36
N THR A 196 -0.82 10.32 -0.41
CA THR A 196 0.12 9.77 0.55
C THR A 196 0.24 10.65 1.79
N VAL A 197 0.45 10.00 2.93
CA VAL A 197 0.72 10.65 4.23
C VAL A 197 2.17 10.33 4.63
N PRO A 198 2.95 11.30 5.13
CA PRO A 198 4.33 11.08 5.56
C PRO A 198 4.46 9.97 6.60
N ASN A 199 5.39 9.02 6.44
CA ASN A 199 5.51 7.85 7.34
C ASN A 199 6.11 8.11 8.72
N SER A 200 6.83 9.21 8.89
CA SER A 200 7.57 9.51 10.12
C SER A 200 7.00 10.73 10.82
N TRP A 201 5.68 10.91 10.85
CA TRP A 201 5.03 12.11 11.39
C TRP A 201 5.53 12.44 12.80
N ASN A 202 5.56 11.45 13.69
CA ASN A 202 5.94 11.64 15.10
C ASN A 202 7.45 11.92 15.32
N SER A 203 8.32 11.56 14.38
CA SER A 203 9.78 11.67 14.52
C SER A 203 10.45 12.59 13.48
N SER A 204 9.68 13.09 12.51
CA SER A 204 10.18 13.90 11.41
C SER A 204 10.87 15.16 11.92
N GLN A 205 12.02 15.44 11.33
CA GLN A 205 12.82 16.66 11.54
C GLN A 205 12.57 17.72 10.44
N ASP A 206 11.71 17.41 9.47
CA ASP A 206 11.25 18.38 8.49
C ASP A 206 10.59 19.57 9.21
N SER A 207 11.04 20.79 8.90
CA SER A 207 10.65 21.98 9.66
C SER A 207 9.15 22.25 9.56
N GLN A 208 8.53 21.99 8.41
CA GLN A 208 7.12 22.22 8.17
C GLN A 208 6.27 21.21 8.93
N ILE A 209 6.58 19.90 8.82
CA ILE A 209 5.90 18.85 9.60
C ILE A 209 6.06 19.09 11.10
N ARG A 210 7.28 19.40 11.54
CA ARG A 210 7.58 19.65 12.96
C ARG A 210 6.78 20.83 13.50
N SER A 211 6.68 21.93 12.73
CA SER A 211 5.95 23.13 13.15
C SER A 211 4.45 22.86 13.33
N VAL A 212 3.84 22.11 12.40
CA VAL A 212 2.42 21.72 12.52
C VAL A 212 2.20 20.77 13.68
N ARG A 213 3.05 19.74 13.82
CA ARG A 213 2.96 18.74 14.89
C ARG A 213 3.10 19.38 16.27
N GLU A 214 4.14 20.20 16.46
CA GLU A 214 4.40 20.86 17.75
C GLU A 214 3.36 21.93 18.03
N ASN A 215 2.84 22.65 17.04
CA ASN A 215 1.71 23.56 17.25
C ASN A 215 0.46 22.80 17.71
N GLY A 216 0.15 21.64 17.14
CA GLY A 216 -1.01 20.84 17.54
C GLY A 216 -0.93 20.23 18.93
N ASP A 217 0.23 20.28 19.60
CA ASP A 217 0.42 19.70 20.93
C ASP A 217 -0.16 20.60 22.04
N SER A 218 -1.38 20.30 22.48
CA SER A 218 -2.02 21.04 23.57
C SER A 218 -1.37 20.85 24.95
N SER A 219 -0.54 19.81 25.15
CA SER A 219 0.17 19.65 26.43
C SER A 219 1.12 20.82 26.70
N VAL A 220 1.64 21.42 25.63
CA VAL A 220 2.51 22.60 25.64
C VAL A 220 1.71 23.87 25.34
N ASN A 221 0.90 23.88 24.29
CA ASN A 221 0.31 25.11 23.75
C ASN A 221 -1.10 25.43 24.27
N GLN A 222 -1.76 24.51 24.97
CA GLN A 222 -3.15 24.67 25.45
C GLN A 222 -4.10 25.15 24.34
N ASN A 223 -4.00 24.53 23.17
CA ASN A 223 -4.69 24.96 21.96
C ASN A 223 -5.51 23.84 21.31
N GLN A 224 -6.05 22.93 22.12
CA GLN A 224 -6.77 21.74 21.67
C GLN A 224 -8.04 22.13 20.87
N ILE A 225 -9.06 22.70 21.53
CA ILE A 225 -10.33 23.03 20.89
C ILE A 225 -10.14 24.22 19.95
N LYS A 226 -10.66 24.11 18.72
CA LYS A 226 -10.58 25.18 17.69
C LYS A 226 -11.93 25.70 17.22
N HIS A 227 -13.01 24.95 17.43
CA HIS A 227 -14.34 25.31 16.94
C HIS A 227 -15.43 24.85 17.91
N VAL A 228 -16.51 25.62 17.98
CA VAL A 228 -17.73 25.29 18.71
C VAL A 228 -18.89 25.36 17.73
N TYR A 229 -19.49 24.22 17.45
CA TYR A 229 -20.63 24.11 16.55
C TYR A 229 -21.93 24.56 17.24
N ILE A 230 -22.64 25.50 16.61
CA ILE A 230 -23.93 25.98 17.11
C ILE A 230 -25.04 25.11 16.52
N GLU A 231 -25.46 24.09 17.28
CA GLU A 231 -26.58 23.23 16.89
C GLU A 231 -27.93 23.89 17.18
N ASN A 232 -28.03 24.64 18.28
CA ASN A 232 -29.19 25.48 18.57
C ASN A 232 -28.73 26.78 19.24
N ALA A 233 -29.11 27.92 18.65
CA ALA A 233 -28.77 29.24 19.16
C ALA A 233 -29.45 29.61 20.49
N GLY A 234 -30.55 28.93 20.84
CA GLY A 234 -31.37 29.24 21.99
C GLY A 234 -32.02 30.64 21.92
N SER A 235 -32.62 31.07 23.03
CA SER A 235 -33.32 32.35 23.13
C SER A 235 -33.36 32.88 24.56
N GLY A 236 -33.34 34.21 24.73
CA GLY A 236 -33.41 34.88 26.04
C GLY A 236 -32.05 35.07 26.72
N TYR A 237 -30.95 34.89 25.99
CA TYR A 237 -29.60 35.16 26.49
C TYR A 237 -29.34 36.67 26.60
N ALA A 238 -28.44 37.06 27.52
CA ALA A 238 -28.03 38.46 27.67
C ALA A 238 -27.32 38.96 26.40
N ASN A 239 -27.86 40.03 25.80
CA ASN A 239 -27.28 40.64 24.61
C ASN A 239 -25.88 41.19 24.89
N GLY A 240 -24.97 41.01 23.94
CA GLY A 240 -23.60 41.48 24.03
C GLY A 240 -22.73 40.79 23.00
N LEU A 241 -21.68 41.47 22.55
CA LEU A 241 -20.69 40.92 21.63
C LEU A 241 -19.42 40.55 22.40
N SER A 242 -18.77 39.48 21.96
CA SER A 242 -17.49 38.98 22.43
C SER A 242 -17.46 38.64 23.92
N GLN A 243 -18.59 38.16 24.46
CA GLN A 243 -18.74 37.84 25.87
C GLN A 243 -17.95 36.57 26.21
N GLU A 244 -16.94 36.68 27.06
CA GLU A 244 -16.08 35.56 27.41
C GLU A 244 -16.76 34.61 28.40
N VAL A 245 -16.71 33.33 28.08
CA VAL A 245 -17.24 32.22 28.87
C VAL A 245 -16.23 31.08 28.91
N ASP A 246 -16.29 30.26 29.95
CA ASP A 246 -15.44 29.09 30.08
C ASP A 246 -16.00 27.90 29.30
N ILE A 247 -15.11 27.05 28.76
CA ILE A 247 -15.47 25.72 28.30
C ILE A 247 -15.04 24.75 29.40
N ILE A 248 -16.03 24.22 30.12
CA ILE A 248 -15.85 23.29 31.23
C ILE A 248 -16.01 21.85 30.76
N GLY A 249 -15.46 20.89 31.50
CA GLY A 249 -15.47 19.48 31.11
C GLY A 249 -14.45 18.69 31.94
N ASP A 250 -13.79 17.73 31.30
CA ASP A 250 -12.69 16.96 31.86
C ASP A 250 -11.29 17.53 31.55
N GLY A 251 -11.22 18.55 30.68
CA GLY A 251 -10.01 19.31 30.41
C GLY A 251 -9.92 20.62 31.20
N GLU A 252 -8.86 21.39 30.93
CA GLU A 252 -8.57 22.65 31.61
C GLU A 252 -8.20 23.77 30.63
N GLY A 253 -8.56 25.00 31.00
CA GLY A 253 -8.04 26.23 30.38
C GLY A 253 -8.72 26.67 29.07
N ALA A 254 -9.77 26.00 28.60
CA ALA A 254 -10.48 26.42 27.40
C ALA A 254 -11.51 27.53 27.67
N LYS A 255 -11.61 28.49 26.75
CA LYS A 255 -12.49 29.66 26.80
C LYS A 255 -13.07 29.96 25.42
N ALA A 256 -14.27 30.50 25.39
CA ALA A 256 -14.94 30.96 24.18
C ALA A 256 -15.47 32.39 24.35
N ARG A 257 -15.61 33.10 23.24
CA ARG A 257 -16.28 34.39 23.13
C ARG A 257 -17.58 34.19 22.37
N VAL A 258 -18.68 34.58 22.99
CA VAL A 258 -20.04 34.38 22.47
C VAL A 258 -20.65 35.72 22.09
N ASP A 259 -21.20 35.79 20.88
CA ASP A 259 -21.99 36.91 20.40
C ASP A 259 -23.47 36.60 20.55
N VAL A 260 -24.21 37.50 21.22
CA VAL A 260 -25.65 37.38 21.46
C VAL A 260 -26.34 38.61 20.89
N VAL A 261 -27.23 38.38 19.93
CA VAL A 261 -28.03 39.42 19.27
C VAL A 261 -29.51 39.05 19.37
N ASN A 262 -30.33 40.00 19.83
CA ASN A 262 -31.77 39.79 20.06
C ASN A 262 -32.07 38.55 20.93
N GLY A 263 -31.21 38.30 21.91
CA GLY A 263 -31.31 37.19 22.85
C GLY A 263 -30.97 35.81 22.29
N SER A 264 -30.50 35.71 21.04
CA SER A 264 -30.07 34.46 20.40
C SER A 264 -28.56 34.48 20.17
N ILE A 265 -27.89 33.34 20.34
CA ILE A 265 -26.46 33.21 20.08
C ILE A 265 -26.23 33.20 18.57
N THR A 266 -25.41 34.11 18.07
CA THR A 266 -25.14 34.27 16.63
C THR A 266 -23.76 33.80 16.21
N ASP A 267 -22.77 33.87 17.11
CA ASP A 267 -21.40 33.42 16.83
C ASP A 267 -20.72 32.94 18.12
N VAL A 268 -19.78 32.00 17.97
CA VAL A 268 -18.95 31.48 19.07
C VAL A 268 -17.52 31.27 18.56
N ASN A 269 -16.59 32.08 19.06
CA ASN A 269 -15.17 31.98 18.74
C ASN A 269 -14.37 31.43 19.91
N VAL A 270 -13.50 30.45 19.67
CA VAL A 270 -12.64 29.88 20.74
C VAL A 270 -11.46 30.83 20.98
N SER A 271 -11.41 31.44 22.17
CA SER A 271 -10.33 32.35 22.56
C SER A 271 -9.14 31.64 23.21
N ALA A 272 -9.37 30.49 23.83
CA ALA A 272 -8.34 29.58 24.33
C ALA A 272 -8.80 28.13 24.15
N GLY A 273 -7.97 27.29 23.53
CA GLY A 273 -8.35 25.91 23.19
C GLY A 273 -8.22 24.91 24.34
N GLY A 274 -7.48 25.27 25.40
CA GLY A 274 -7.21 24.42 26.56
C GLY A 274 -6.49 23.12 26.21
N LYS A 275 -6.50 22.18 27.16
CA LYS A 275 -5.88 20.85 27.03
C LYS A 275 -6.65 19.77 27.79
N GLY A 276 -6.49 18.53 27.33
CA GLY A 276 -7.00 17.34 28.03
C GLY A 276 -8.51 17.12 27.94
N TYR A 277 -9.22 17.82 27.06
CA TYR A 277 -10.65 17.63 26.86
C TYR A 277 -10.93 16.36 26.07
N SER A 278 -11.78 15.48 26.59
CA SER A 278 -12.48 14.45 25.80
C SER A 278 -13.95 14.79 25.58
N TYR A 279 -14.49 15.71 26.38
CA TYR A 279 -15.78 16.37 26.15
C TYR A 279 -15.75 17.79 26.73
N GLY A 280 -16.54 18.69 26.18
CA GLY A 280 -16.64 20.07 26.66
C GLY A 280 -18.07 20.59 26.65
N ILE A 281 -18.37 21.50 27.57
CA ILE A 281 -19.63 22.22 27.67
C ILE A 281 -19.30 23.70 27.80
N VAL A 282 -19.90 24.54 26.96
CA VAL A 282 -19.77 26.00 27.08
C VAL A 282 -20.61 26.48 28.27
N ASP A 283 -19.98 27.08 29.26
CA ASP A 283 -20.67 27.62 30.45
C ASP A 283 -21.34 28.96 30.14
N LEU A 284 -22.61 28.88 29.74
CA LEU A 284 -23.44 30.05 29.47
C LEU A 284 -24.14 30.58 30.75
N GLY A 285 -23.74 30.13 31.95
CA GLY A 285 -24.40 30.47 33.22
C GLY A 285 -24.53 31.98 33.41
N THR A 286 -23.47 32.73 33.14
CA THR A 286 -23.40 34.20 33.23
C THR A 286 -24.33 34.92 32.25
N LEU A 287 -24.71 34.27 31.14
CA LEU A 287 -25.53 34.84 30.06
C LEU A 287 -27.00 34.39 30.14
N SER A 288 -27.34 33.46 31.02
CA SER A 288 -28.60 32.70 30.95
C SER A 288 -29.73 33.21 31.85
N SER A 289 -29.61 34.40 32.45
CA SER A 289 -30.58 34.95 33.41
C SER A 289 -32.00 35.16 32.84
N GLY A 290 -32.12 35.41 31.53
CA GLY A 290 -33.39 35.56 30.82
C GLY A 290 -33.88 34.30 30.08
N VAL A 291 -33.17 33.18 30.22
CA VAL A 291 -33.42 31.97 29.41
C VAL A 291 -34.46 31.07 30.06
N SER A 292 -35.53 30.75 29.32
CA SER A 292 -36.54 29.76 29.72
C SER A 292 -35.88 28.41 30.02
N THR A 293 -36.21 27.83 31.19
CA THR A 293 -35.69 26.52 31.62
C THR A 293 -36.25 25.35 30.83
N SER A 294 -37.36 25.52 30.11
CA SER A 294 -38.02 24.45 29.35
C SER A 294 -37.77 24.48 27.83
N THR A 295 -37.53 25.65 27.24
CA THR A 295 -37.52 25.81 25.76
C THR A 295 -36.48 26.79 25.20
N GLY A 296 -35.74 27.52 26.05
CA GLY A 296 -34.85 28.59 25.59
C GLY A 296 -33.36 28.24 25.49
N ARG A 297 -32.97 27.02 25.87
CA ARG A 297 -31.56 26.66 26.04
C ARG A 297 -30.86 26.42 24.71
N ALA A 298 -29.71 27.05 24.53
CA ALA A 298 -28.81 26.81 23.42
C ALA A 298 -28.12 25.44 23.53
N LYS A 299 -27.72 24.89 22.39
CA LYS A 299 -26.92 23.67 22.25
C LYS A 299 -25.66 24.02 21.46
N LEU A 300 -24.60 24.27 22.21
CA LEU A 300 -23.27 24.55 21.68
C LEU A 300 -22.41 23.30 21.86
N VAL A 301 -21.76 22.83 20.80
CA VAL A 301 -20.99 21.60 20.78
C VAL A 301 -19.52 21.94 20.50
N PRO A 302 -18.66 22.04 21.53
CA PRO A 302 -17.22 22.10 21.33
C PRO A 302 -16.75 20.87 20.56
N ILE A 303 -16.06 21.08 19.44
CA ILE A 303 -15.52 19.99 18.63
C ILE A 303 -14.18 19.54 19.19
N ILE A 304 -14.06 18.26 19.51
CA ILE A 304 -12.88 17.70 20.15
C ILE A 304 -11.96 17.11 19.07
N PRO A 305 -10.75 17.66 18.85
CA PRO A 305 -9.81 17.10 17.87
C PRO A 305 -9.21 15.76 18.37
N PRO A 306 -8.52 15.01 17.50
CA PRO A 306 -7.88 13.77 17.90
C PRO A 306 -6.66 14.03 18.79
N GLY A 307 -6.53 13.23 19.85
CA GLY A 307 -5.36 13.22 20.72
C GLY A 307 -5.12 14.58 21.39
N LEU A 308 -4.02 15.23 21.02
CA LEU A 308 -3.57 16.50 21.62
C LEU A 308 -4.11 17.73 20.88
N GLY A 309 -4.64 17.58 19.67
CA GLY A 309 -5.05 18.71 18.82
C GLY A 309 -4.86 18.42 17.34
N HIS A 310 -5.50 19.24 16.49
CA HIS A 310 -5.33 19.14 15.04
C HIS A 310 -3.86 19.28 14.64
N GLY A 311 -3.37 18.35 13.82
CA GLY A 311 -1.98 18.26 13.37
C GLY A 311 -1.03 17.54 14.33
N SER A 312 -1.42 17.24 15.58
CA SER A 312 -0.54 16.52 16.51
C SER A 312 -0.29 15.08 16.06
N ASP A 313 -1.34 14.37 15.65
CA ASP A 313 -1.31 13.01 15.10
C ASP A 313 -2.19 12.92 13.85
N VAL A 314 -1.56 13.10 12.68
CA VAL A 314 -2.28 13.05 11.40
C VAL A 314 -2.76 11.65 11.02
N TYR A 315 -2.21 10.58 11.61
CA TYR A 315 -2.63 9.21 11.31
C TYR A 315 -4.00 8.93 11.87
N THR A 316 -4.19 9.31 13.14
CA THR A 316 -5.49 9.24 13.81
C THR A 316 -6.44 10.30 13.28
N GLU A 317 -5.95 11.49 12.94
CA GLU A 317 -6.80 12.58 12.44
C GLU A 317 -7.39 12.28 11.06
N LEU A 318 -6.57 11.78 10.14
CA LEU A 318 -6.99 11.54 8.74
C LEU A 318 -7.44 10.11 8.47
N GLY A 319 -7.25 9.20 9.43
CA GLY A 319 -7.67 7.81 9.32
C GLY A 319 -6.82 6.99 8.35
N THR A 320 -5.50 6.91 8.60
CA THR A 320 -4.58 6.15 7.74
C THR A 320 -4.72 4.63 7.96
N ASP A 321 -5.81 4.05 7.47
CA ASP A 321 -6.12 2.61 7.60
C ASP A 321 -5.65 1.77 6.41
N ARG A 322 -5.09 2.41 5.38
CA ARG A 322 -4.59 1.79 4.15
C ARG A 322 -3.12 2.15 3.90
N VAL A 323 -2.46 1.27 3.17
CA VAL A 323 -1.05 1.40 2.79
C VAL A 323 -0.92 1.11 1.29
N ILE A 324 -0.10 1.93 0.61
CA ILE A 324 0.31 1.67 -0.76
C ILE A 324 1.77 1.22 -0.78
N VAL A 325 2.07 0.25 -1.64
CA VAL A 325 3.42 -0.28 -1.89
C VAL A 325 3.76 -0.07 -3.35
N TYR A 326 4.99 0.38 -3.61
CA TYR A 326 5.52 0.59 -4.96
C TYR A 326 6.71 -0.32 -5.22
N ALA A 327 6.74 -0.99 -6.36
CA ALA A 327 7.89 -1.78 -6.77
C ALA A 327 8.05 -1.79 -8.29
N ARG A 328 8.99 -0.98 -8.79
CA ARG A 328 9.37 -1.00 -10.20
C ARG A 328 10.27 -2.20 -10.53
N PHE A 329 9.89 -2.99 -11.52
CA PHE A 329 10.77 -4.02 -12.12
C PHE A 329 11.41 -3.47 -13.40
N ASP A 330 12.75 -3.34 -13.43
CA ASP A 330 13.51 -2.84 -14.58
C ASP A 330 14.62 -3.83 -15.00
N ASP A 331 15.19 -3.62 -16.18
CA ASP A 331 16.24 -4.46 -16.77
C ASP A 331 17.67 -3.92 -16.52
N SER A 332 17.82 -2.98 -15.56
CA SER A 332 19.12 -2.38 -15.24
C SER A 332 20.18 -3.42 -14.86
N THR A 333 19.70 -4.56 -14.35
CA THR A 333 20.44 -5.81 -14.22
C THR A 333 19.72 -6.88 -15.03
N LYS A 334 20.44 -7.83 -15.64
CA LYS A 334 19.82 -8.99 -16.31
C LYS A 334 19.15 -9.96 -15.32
N ASP A 335 18.99 -9.54 -14.07
CA ASP A 335 18.29 -10.29 -13.05
C ASP A 335 16.78 -10.38 -13.34
N PHE A 336 16.23 -9.36 -14.03
CA PHE A 336 14.85 -9.36 -14.54
C PHE A 336 14.83 -9.27 -16.07
N PRO A 337 14.77 -10.41 -16.78
CA PRO A 337 14.76 -10.40 -18.24
C PRO A 337 13.48 -9.77 -18.82
N ILE A 338 13.65 -9.10 -19.97
CA ILE A 338 12.60 -8.34 -20.67
C ILE A 338 11.52 -9.19 -21.32
N ASP A 339 11.76 -10.49 -21.50
CA ASP A 339 10.86 -11.42 -22.17
C ASP A 339 9.97 -12.20 -21.18
N THR A 340 10.06 -11.88 -19.89
CA THR A 340 9.28 -12.49 -18.82
C THR A 340 7.78 -12.20 -18.97
N LYS A 341 6.96 -13.18 -18.56
CA LYS A 341 5.51 -13.02 -18.36
C LYS A 341 5.14 -13.36 -16.93
N PHE A 342 4.08 -12.77 -16.39
CA PHE A 342 3.61 -13.11 -15.05
C PHE A 342 2.10 -12.91 -14.92
N SER A 343 1.54 -13.53 -13.90
CA SER A 343 0.11 -13.46 -13.58
C SER A 343 -0.17 -13.45 -12.08
N GLN A 344 0.89 -13.47 -11.28
CA GLN A 344 0.82 -13.35 -9.84
C GLN A 344 1.73 -12.22 -9.38
N VAL A 345 1.19 -11.38 -8.50
CA VAL A 345 1.93 -10.36 -7.76
C VAL A 345 1.65 -10.58 -6.28
N GLY A 346 2.68 -10.55 -5.44
CA GLY A 346 2.50 -10.75 -4.01
C GLY A 346 3.54 -10.06 -3.17
N VAL A 347 3.36 -10.11 -1.85
CA VAL A 347 4.36 -9.66 -0.87
C VAL A 347 4.81 -10.84 -0.03
N VAL A 348 6.12 -11.06 0.01
CA VAL A 348 6.76 -12.06 0.87
C VAL A 348 7.60 -11.39 1.95
N LYS A 349 7.43 -11.86 3.19
CA LYS A 349 8.18 -11.43 4.37
C LYS A 349 9.26 -12.44 4.69
N ASN A 350 10.47 -11.96 4.94
CA ASN A 350 11.63 -12.70 5.43
C ASN A 350 11.92 -14.01 4.66
N PRO A 351 12.06 -13.99 3.32
CA PRO A 351 12.61 -15.14 2.60
C PRO A 351 14.04 -15.42 3.10
N THR A 352 14.53 -16.64 2.94
CA THR A 352 15.87 -17.05 3.41
C THR A 352 16.82 -17.31 2.25
N LYS A 353 18.11 -17.03 2.46
CA LYS A 353 19.17 -17.26 1.45
C LYS A 353 19.30 -18.74 1.14
N VAL A 354 19.49 -19.07 -0.13
CA VAL A 354 19.61 -20.44 -0.62
C VAL A 354 20.61 -21.26 0.21
N GLY A 355 20.20 -22.44 0.67
CA GLY A 355 21.05 -23.36 1.45
C GLY A 355 21.32 -22.94 2.89
N THR A 356 20.69 -21.87 3.39
CA THR A 356 20.86 -21.40 4.78
C THR A 356 19.51 -21.09 5.45
N ALA A 357 19.52 -20.85 6.77
CA ALA A 357 18.36 -20.32 7.50
C ALA A 357 18.40 -18.78 7.65
N VAL A 358 19.36 -18.10 7.02
CA VAL A 358 19.58 -16.65 7.16
C VAL A 358 18.59 -15.89 6.29
N THR A 359 17.95 -14.87 6.82
CA THR A 359 17.06 -13.97 6.06
C THR A 359 17.81 -13.33 4.89
N TYR A 360 17.19 -13.33 3.72
CA TYR A 360 17.67 -12.65 2.52
C TYR A 360 17.40 -11.14 2.64
N THR A 361 18.43 -10.33 2.37
CA THR A 361 18.42 -8.89 2.69
C THR A 361 18.73 -7.98 1.50
N ASP A 362 19.19 -8.54 0.38
CA ASP A 362 19.62 -7.75 -0.78
C ASP A 362 18.42 -7.14 -1.50
N ASN A 363 18.63 -6.14 -2.36
CA ASN A 363 17.52 -5.33 -2.90
C ASN A 363 16.63 -6.06 -3.90
N THR A 364 17.16 -7.06 -4.58
CA THR A 364 16.45 -7.87 -5.58
C THR A 364 16.87 -9.31 -5.43
N TYR A 365 16.04 -10.24 -5.88
CA TYR A 365 16.45 -11.64 -6.01
C TYR A 365 15.79 -12.30 -7.22
N SER A 366 16.43 -13.36 -7.70
CA SER A 366 15.88 -14.39 -8.57
C SER A 366 15.60 -15.67 -7.76
N SER A 367 14.32 -16.06 -7.70
CA SER A 367 13.89 -17.36 -7.18
C SER A 367 14.00 -18.47 -8.24
N LEU A 368 14.46 -18.13 -9.44
CA LEU A 368 14.64 -19.04 -10.57
C LEU A 368 16.04 -19.67 -10.57
N GLN A 369 16.11 -20.89 -11.10
CA GLN A 369 17.37 -21.49 -11.52
C GLN A 369 17.70 -21.03 -12.94
N ALA A 370 18.97 -21.05 -13.34
CA ALA A 370 19.37 -20.62 -14.68
C ALA A 370 20.36 -21.57 -15.35
N VAL A 371 20.34 -21.58 -16.67
CA VAL A 371 21.27 -22.32 -17.53
C VAL A 371 21.84 -21.37 -18.58
N LYS A 372 23.16 -21.37 -18.75
CA LYS A 372 23.84 -20.71 -19.86
C LYS A 372 24.21 -21.73 -20.92
N PHE A 373 23.97 -21.39 -22.18
CA PHE A 373 24.26 -22.27 -23.31
C PHE A 373 25.47 -21.81 -24.13
N ASP A 374 26.24 -22.77 -24.66
CA ASP A 374 27.29 -22.52 -25.66
C ASP A 374 26.67 -22.39 -27.05
N THR A 375 25.87 -23.39 -27.42
CA THR A 375 25.16 -23.47 -28.70
C THR A 375 23.67 -23.62 -28.43
N VAL A 376 22.87 -22.99 -29.28
CA VAL A 376 21.42 -23.03 -29.23
C VAL A 376 20.89 -23.16 -30.66
N THR A 377 19.79 -23.88 -30.80
CA THR A 377 18.98 -23.96 -32.01
C THR A 377 17.54 -23.64 -31.64
N GLY A 378 16.83 -22.91 -32.50
CA GLY A 378 15.50 -22.38 -32.19
C GLY A 378 15.51 -21.26 -31.15
N VAL A 379 14.31 -20.75 -30.83
CA VAL A 379 14.08 -19.75 -29.78
C VAL A 379 13.02 -20.31 -28.83
N PRO A 380 13.32 -20.45 -27.53
CA PRO A 380 12.37 -21.00 -26.58
C PRO A 380 11.16 -20.09 -26.37
N GLN A 381 10.03 -20.68 -25.98
CA GLN A 381 8.81 -19.97 -25.63
C GLN A 381 8.63 -19.92 -24.11
N VAL A 382 8.47 -18.71 -23.55
CA VAL A 382 8.17 -18.53 -22.13
C VAL A 382 6.88 -19.25 -21.75
N GLY A 383 6.96 -20.04 -20.68
CA GLY A 383 5.89 -20.89 -20.16
C GLY A 383 5.90 -22.34 -20.66
N GLU A 384 6.72 -22.69 -21.67
CA GLU A 384 6.82 -24.06 -22.16
C GLU A 384 7.64 -24.98 -21.24
N GLU A 385 7.44 -26.29 -21.38
CA GLU A 385 8.21 -27.32 -20.67
C GLU A 385 9.54 -27.58 -21.40
N ILE A 386 10.65 -27.58 -20.66
CA ILE A 386 11.97 -28.03 -21.11
C ILE A 386 12.32 -29.38 -20.48
N LYS A 387 13.13 -30.17 -21.19
CA LYS A 387 13.62 -31.47 -20.71
C LYS A 387 15.08 -31.73 -21.05
N GLN A 388 15.74 -32.58 -20.28
CA GLN A 388 17.04 -33.16 -20.61
C GLN A 388 17.04 -34.63 -20.20
N VAL A 389 17.44 -35.53 -21.10
CA VAL A 389 17.68 -36.93 -20.76
C VAL A 389 19.09 -37.06 -20.20
N LEU A 390 19.21 -37.57 -18.98
CA LEU A 390 20.47 -37.64 -18.25
C LEU A 390 21.34 -38.81 -18.74
N THR A 391 22.65 -38.60 -18.87
CA THR A 391 23.63 -39.58 -19.34
C THR A 391 24.59 -40.03 -18.24
N VAL A 392 24.58 -39.38 -17.06
CA VAL A 392 25.49 -39.69 -15.95
C VAL A 392 24.88 -40.65 -14.91
N SER A 393 25.67 -41.63 -14.47
CA SER A 393 25.32 -42.53 -13.37
C SER A 393 25.17 -41.78 -12.04
N PRO A 394 24.15 -42.08 -11.19
CA PRO A 394 23.21 -43.21 -11.24
C PRO A 394 21.92 -42.94 -12.03
N ASN A 395 21.80 -41.78 -12.70
CA ASN A 395 20.54 -41.29 -13.27
C ASN A 395 20.43 -41.49 -14.79
N VAL A 396 21.23 -42.37 -15.38
CA VAL A 396 21.23 -42.62 -16.83
C VAL A 396 19.83 -42.96 -17.33
N GLY A 397 19.37 -42.25 -18.37
CA GLY A 397 18.04 -42.42 -18.96
C GLY A 397 16.89 -41.77 -18.18
N LYS A 398 17.16 -41.14 -17.03
CA LYS A 398 16.16 -40.32 -16.31
C LYS A 398 16.01 -38.96 -16.98
N VAL A 399 14.91 -38.27 -16.71
CA VAL A 399 14.57 -36.99 -17.36
C VAL A 399 14.48 -35.88 -16.33
N SER A 400 15.26 -34.82 -16.53
CA SER A 400 15.14 -33.54 -15.81
C SER A 400 14.16 -32.65 -16.57
N THR A 401 13.24 -31.98 -15.88
CA THR A 401 12.22 -31.10 -16.48
C THR A 401 12.16 -29.74 -15.79
N GLY A 402 11.59 -28.73 -16.47
CA GLY A 402 11.31 -27.41 -15.91
C GLY A 402 10.40 -26.60 -16.83
N TYR A 403 9.91 -25.46 -16.35
CA TYR A 403 9.19 -24.48 -17.16
C TYR A 403 10.06 -23.25 -17.39
N ILE A 404 10.02 -22.72 -18.61
CA ILE A 404 10.77 -21.52 -18.97
C ILE A 404 10.09 -20.29 -18.38
N ALA A 405 10.84 -19.48 -17.64
CA ALA A 405 10.39 -18.17 -17.18
C ALA A 405 10.87 -17.03 -18.09
N SER A 406 12.08 -17.17 -18.64
CA SER A 406 12.70 -16.17 -19.52
C SER A 406 13.92 -16.73 -20.26
N TYR A 407 14.26 -16.15 -21.39
CA TYR A 407 15.46 -16.44 -22.18
C TYR A 407 16.03 -15.18 -22.84
N ASP A 408 17.30 -14.88 -22.54
CA ASP A 408 18.04 -13.79 -23.18
C ASP A 408 18.91 -14.33 -24.32
N SER A 409 18.56 -13.96 -25.56
CA SER A 409 19.29 -14.36 -26.77
C SER A 409 20.71 -13.79 -26.88
N GLU A 410 20.98 -12.63 -26.25
CA GLU A 410 22.31 -11.99 -26.27
C GLU A 410 23.29 -12.76 -25.36
N THR A 411 22.84 -13.13 -24.16
CA THR A 411 23.67 -13.81 -23.17
C THR A 411 23.59 -15.34 -23.24
N LYS A 412 22.61 -15.87 -24.00
CA LYS A 412 22.22 -17.28 -24.10
C LYS A 412 21.89 -17.88 -22.73
N VAL A 413 21.27 -17.08 -21.86
CA VAL A 413 20.86 -17.50 -20.50
C VAL A 413 19.36 -17.75 -20.49
N LEU A 414 18.96 -18.93 -20.04
CA LEU A 414 17.59 -19.32 -19.79
C LEU A 414 17.36 -19.42 -18.29
N LYS A 415 16.36 -18.73 -17.76
CA LYS A 415 15.89 -18.91 -16.39
C LYS A 415 14.63 -19.78 -16.39
N TYR A 416 14.56 -20.72 -15.46
CA TYR A 416 13.48 -21.70 -15.35
C TYR A 416 13.06 -21.91 -13.90
N PHE A 417 11.82 -22.35 -13.73
CA PHE A 417 11.27 -22.79 -12.46
C PHE A 417 10.76 -24.23 -12.58
N ARG A 418 10.53 -24.85 -11.43
CA ARG A 418 9.95 -26.18 -11.34
C ARG A 418 8.85 -26.14 -10.31
N ASP A 419 7.64 -26.48 -10.73
CA ASP A 419 6.53 -26.67 -9.83
C ASP A 419 6.03 -28.11 -9.83
N ARG A 420 5.21 -28.39 -8.83
CA ARG A 420 4.60 -29.70 -8.57
C ARG A 420 3.85 -30.30 -9.75
N SER A 421 3.34 -29.47 -10.66
CA SER A 421 2.56 -29.95 -11.81
C SER A 421 3.38 -30.78 -12.80
N LEU A 422 4.71 -30.66 -12.79
CA LEU A 422 5.60 -31.51 -13.60
C LEU A 422 5.66 -32.96 -13.10
N ASN A 423 5.36 -33.20 -11.82
CA ASN A 423 5.48 -34.51 -11.17
C ASN A 423 4.14 -35.21 -10.94
N PHE A 424 3.03 -34.47 -10.97
CA PHE A 424 1.69 -35.02 -10.86
C PHE A 424 1.26 -35.82 -12.08
N ASN A 425 0.16 -36.57 -11.90
CA ASN A 425 -0.41 -37.39 -12.95
C ASN A 425 -0.71 -36.53 -14.17
N ARG A 426 -0.16 -36.90 -15.33
CA ARG A 426 -0.26 -36.12 -16.57
C ARG A 426 -1.61 -36.25 -17.26
N THR A 427 -2.54 -37.04 -16.72
CA THR A 427 -3.91 -37.20 -17.23
C THR A 427 -4.93 -36.55 -16.32
N SER A 428 -4.86 -36.83 -15.01
CA SER A 428 -5.82 -36.29 -14.03
C SER A 428 -5.38 -34.98 -13.39
N TYR A 429 -4.09 -34.62 -13.48
CA TYR A 429 -3.51 -33.44 -12.83
C TYR A 429 -3.91 -33.36 -11.36
N ASP A 430 -3.79 -34.48 -10.67
CA ASP A 430 -4.04 -34.64 -9.24
C ASP A 430 -2.97 -35.58 -8.62
N HIS A 431 -3.19 -35.96 -7.36
CA HIS A 431 -2.34 -36.91 -6.63
C HIS A 431 -2.62 -38.38 -6.99
N THR A 432 -3.49 -38.64 -7.97
CA THR A 432 -3.84 -40.01 -8.37
C THR A 432 -2.63 -40.73 -8.91
N ASP A 433 -2.36 -41.91 -8.37
CA ASP A 433 -1.23 -42.75 -8.76
C ASP A 433 -1.30 -43.12 -10.26
N TYR A 434 -0.13 -43.38 -10.87
CA TYR A 434 -0.03 -43.79 -12.26
C TYR A 434 1.20 -44.68 -12.52
N ALA A 435 1.07 -45.55 -13.52
CA ALA A 435 2.18 -46.39 -13.98
C ALA A 435 3.37 -45.52 -14.43
N GLY A 436 4.52 -45.67 -13.76
CA GLY A 436 5.73 -44.90 -14.07
C GLY A 436 6.06 -43.77 -13.07
N ILE A 437 5.26 -43.58 -12.02
CA ILE A 437 5.49 -42.54 -10.99
C ILE A 437 6.88 -42.64 -10.33
N SER A 438 7.44 -43.84 -10.16
CA SER A 438 8.80 -44.02 -9.61
C SER A 438 9.91 -43.44 -10.51
N THR A 439 9.60 -43.14 -11.77
CA THR A 439 10.49 -42.47 -12.73
C THR A 439 10.10 -41.01 -12.95
N ALA A 440 8.83 -40.73 -13.29
CA ALA A 440 8.36 -39.38 -13.64
C ALA A 440 8.01 -38.49 -12.43
N GLY A 441 7.67 -39.10 -11.29
CA GLY A 441 7.37 -38.38 -10.05
C GLY A 441 8.60 -37.90 -9.27
N ARG A 442 9.81 -38.32 -9.67
CA ARG A 442 11.07 -37.88 -9.03
C ARG A 442 11.62 -36.63 -9.72
N ILE A 443 12.24 -35.76 -8.93
CA ILE A 443 12.89 -34.54 -9.41
C ILE A 443 14.37 -34.83 -9.67
N TYR A 444 14.83 -34.52 -10.89
CA TYR A 444 16.23 -34.62 -11.28
C TYR A 444 16.79 -33.25 -11.68
N GLN A 445 18.07 -33.00 -11.42
CA GLN A 445 18.75 -31.77 -11.83
C GLN A 445 19.25 -31.89 -13.28
N PHE A 446 19.37 -30.75 -13.97
CA PHE A 446 20.06 -30.73 -15.26
C PHE A 446 21.54 -31.06 -15.05
N GLU A 447 22.10 -31.85 -15.96
CA GLU A 447 23.51 -32.24 -15.94
C GLU A 447 24.32 -31.34 -16.87
N SER A 448 25.49 -30.92 -16.39
CA SER A 448 26.45 -30.13 -17.14
C SER A 448 27.79 -30.87 -17.18
N VAL A 449 27.87 -31.90 -18.02
CA VAL A 449 29.06 -32.78 -18.16
C VAL A 449 29.41 -33.03 -19.63
N VAL A 450 30.59 -33.61 -19.88
CA VAL A 450 30.96 -34.11 -21.21
C VAL A 450 30.00 -35.21 -21.66
N GLY A 451 29.41 -35.05 -22.86
CA GLY A 451 28.44 -35.99 -23.41
C GLY A 451 27.03 -35.86 -22.84
N ALA A 452 26.74 -34.80 -22.06
CA ALA A 452 25.38 -34.47 -21.67
C ALA A 452 24.51 -34.19 -22.92
N ASN A 453 23.26 -34.63 -22.89
CA ASN A 453 22.31 -34.28 -23.93
C ASN A 453 21.94 -32.79 -23.86
N ASN A 454 21.48 -32.23 -24.97
CA ASN A 454 20.96 -30.87 -25.00
C ASN A 454 19.68 -30.75 -24.15
N ILE A 455 19.45 -29.55 -23.61
CA ILE A 455 18.14 -29.20 -23.06
C ILE A 455 17.22 -28.88 -24.23
N GLU A 456 16.07 -29.56 -24.30
CA GLU A 456 15.10 -29.46 -25.37
C GLU A 456 13.80 -28.79 -24.91
N GLY A 457 13.25 -27.87 -25.72
CA GLY A 457 11.93 -27.28 -25.55
C GLY A 457 10.84 -28.16 -26.16
N LYS A 458 9.71 -28.29 -25.48
CA LYS A 458 8.59 -29.16 -25.89
C LYS A 458 7.84 -28.66 -27.13
N SER A 459 7.69 -27.35 -27.28
CA SER A 459 6.85 -26.74 -28.32
C SER A 459 7.68 -25.94 -29.34
N SER A 460 8.80 -25.37 -28.91
CA SER A 460 9.62 -24.44 -29.72
C SER A 460 10.68 -25.10 -30.60
N PHE A 461 10.84 -26.43 -30.55
CA PHE A 461 12.00 -27.15 -31.12
C PHE A 461 13.35 -26.59 -30.63
N PHE A 462 13.36 -25.87 -29.51
CA PHE A 462 14.57 -25.37 -28.90
C PHE A 462 15.49 -26.53 -28.52
N ALA A 463 16.77 -26.43 -28.82
CA ALA A 463 17.79 -27.33 -28.25
C ALA A 463 19.07 -26.55 -27.94
N GLY A 464 19.52 -26.62 -26.68
CA GLY A 464 20.70 -25.91 -26.20
C GLY A 464 21.71 -26.80 -25.48
N ALA A 465 22.99 -26.68 -25.85
CA ALA A 465 24.10 -27.34 -25.16
C ALA A 465 24.63 -26.44 -24.04
N ILE A 466 24.72 -26.97 -22.81
CA ILE A 466 25.12 -26.18 -21.63
C ILE A 466 26.59 -25.74 -21.72
N SER A 467 26.85 -24.49 -21.34
CA SER A 467 28.19 -23.88 -21.31
C SER A 467 28.98 -24.33 -20.09
N ARG A 468 29.63 -25.50 -20.21
CA ARG A 468 30.30 -26.18 -19.08
C ARG A 468 31.53 -25.44 -18.55
N GLU A 469 32.19 -24.67 -19.41
CA GLU A 469 33.38 -23.90 -19.04
C GLU A 469 33.03 -22.55 -18.39
N PHE A 470 31.76 -22.13 -18.46
CA PHE A 470 31.35 -20.86 -17.87
C PHE A 470 31.11 -20.99 -16.37
N SER A 471 31.89 -20.24 -15.59
CA SER A 471 31.64 -20.02 -14.17
C SER A 471 31.84 -18.54 -13.84
N GLY A 472 30.96 -17.99 -13.01
CA GLY A 472 30.95 -16.57 -12.63
C GLY A 472 29.61 -15.88 -12.86
N ILE A 473 29.60 -14.57 -12.64
CA ILE A 473 28.40 -13.71 -12.66
C ILE A 473 28.36 -12.74 -13.85
N THR A 474 29.44 -12.63 -14.62
CA THR A 474 29.53 -11.74 -15.78
C THR A 474 29.90 -12.49 -17.06
N THR A 475 29.40 -12.03 -18.20
CA THR A 475 29.71 -12.58 -19.52
C THR A 475 30.00 -11.46 -20.52
N ASN A 476 30.85 -11.71 -21.51
CA ASN A 476 31.12 -10.77 -22.60
C ASN A 476 30.88 -11.44 -23.96
N PRO A 477 29.61 -11.65 -24.35
CA PRO A 477 29.27 -12.49 -25.50
C PRO A 477 29.69 -11.87 -26.85
N THR A 478 29.81 -10.55 -26.94
CA THR A 478 30.17 -9.82 -28.16
C THR A 478 31.60 -9.27 -28.16
N GLY A 479 32.36 -9.50 -27.08
CA GLY A 479 33.71 -8.93 -26.88
C GLY A 479 33.72 -7.46 -26.43
N ASN A 480 32.63 -6.73 -26.60
CA ASN A 480 32.57 -5.28 -26.41
C ASN A 480 31.87 -4.82 -25.12
N LYS A 481 31.18 -5.72 -24.41
CA LYS A 481 30.37 -5.35 -23.24
C LYS A 481 30.40 -6.45 -22.19
N LEU A 482 30.85 -6.11 -20.99
CA LEU A 482 30.70 -6.98 -19.83
C LEU A 482 29.27 -6.85 -19.29
N ILE A 483 28.52 -7.95 -19.32
CA ILE A 483 27.12 -8.03 -18.88
C ILE A 483 27.05 -8.80 -17.57
N ASN A 484 26.46 -8.22 -16.53
CA ASN A 484 26.14 -8.90 -15.27
C ASN A 484 24.86 -9.73 -15.45
N LEU A 485 24.91 -11.02 -15.11
CA LEU A 485 23.84 -12.00 -15.27
C LEU A 485 22.88 -12.06 -14.06
N GLY A 486 23.13 -11.29 -13.00
CA GLY A 486 22.33 -11.27 -11.78
C GLY A 486 22.59 -12.45 -10.84
N VAL A 487 22.89 -13.62 -11.39
CA VAL A 487 23.13 -14.86 -10.63
C VAL A 487 24.50 -15.47 -10.95
N ASN A 488 25.09 -16.15 -9.97
CA ASN A 488 26.39 -16.80 -10.14
C ASN A 488 26.24 -18.18 -10.77
N PHE A 489 27.02 -18.46 -11.81
CA PHE A 489 27.05 -19.74 -12.50
C PHE A 489 28.24 -20.60 -12.08
N ILE A 490 28.01 -21.91 -12.05
CA ILE A 490 29.03 -22.94 -11.89
C ILE A 490 28.79 -23.97 -13.00
N SER A 491 29.75 -24.12 -13.90
CA SER A 491 29.64 -24.98 -15.08
C SER A 491 28.36 -24.74 -15.88
N GLY A 492 28.01 -23.49 -16.14
CA GLY A 492 26.84 -23.11 -16.93
C GLY A 492 25.49 -23.29 -16.23
N LEU A 493 25.46 -23.71 -14.97
CA LEU A 493 24.25 -23.82 -14.15
C LEU A 493 24.26 -22.80 -13.01
N SER A 494 23.09 -22.29 -12.63
CA SER A 494 22.91 -21.41 -11.48
C SER A 494 21.70 -21.85 -10.64
N ASN A 495 21.81 -21.62 -9.33
CA ASN A 495 20.74 -21.85 -8.36
C ASN A 495 19.93 -20.57 -8.14
N SER A 496 18.74 -20.72 -7.53
CA SER A 496 18.01 -19.58 -6.99
C SER A 496 18.79 -18.90 -5.87
N GLU A 497 18.53 -17.63 -5.61
CA GLU A 497 19.18 -16.88 -4.53
C GLU A 497 18.48 -17.05 -3.18
N ILE A 498 17.19 -17.35 -3.21
CA ILE A 498 16.38 -17.66 -2.03
C ILE A 498 16.02 -19.15 -2.00
N ASN A 499 15.77 -19.67 -0.79
CA ASN A 499 15.16 -20.98 -0.63
C ASN A 499 13.72 -20.93 -1.14
N LYS A 500 13.38 -21.89 -1.99
CA LYS A 500 12.05 -22.07 -2.57
C LYS A 500 10.98 -22.14 -1.49
N GLY A 501 9.94 -21.31 -1.60
CA GLY A 501 8.83 -21.27 -0.65
C GLY A 501 9.19 -20.81 0.77
N SER A 502 10.39 -20.25 0.97
CA SER A 502 10.76 -19.66 2.26
C SER A 502 10.19 -18.25 2.43
N GLY A 503 10.04 -17.85 3.70
CA GLY A 503 9.33 -16.62 4.05
C GLY A 503 7.81 -16.81 4.12
N GLU A 504 7.13 -15.76 4.51
CA GLU A 504 5.69 -15.72 4.70
C GLU A 504 5.04 -14.86 3.61
N ILE A 505 4.18 -15.45 2.78
CA ILE A 505 3.40 -14.69 1.80
C ILE A 505 2.25 -14.02 2.54
N VAL A 506 2.30 -12.69 2.65
CA VAL A 506 1.33 -11.87 3.39
C VAL A 506 0.31 -11.19 2.47
N TYR A 507 0.57 -11.19 1.16
CA TYR A 507 -0.33 -10.68 0.13
C TYR A 507 -0.13 -11.46 -1.17
N LEU A 508 -1.23 -11.74 -1.87
CA LEU A 508 -1.20 -12.37 -3.18
C LEU A 508 -2.38 -11.87 -4.01
N ASP A 509 -2.10 -11.53 -5.27
CA ASP A 509 -3.03 -11.03 -6.25
C ASP A 509 -2.81 -11.79 -7.57
N ASN A 510 -3.90 -12.28 -8.15
CA ASN A 510 -3.89 -12.92 -9.45
C ASN A 510 -4.38 -11.91 -10.49
N ARG A 511 -3.61 -11.75 -11.57
CA ARG A 511 -3.92 -10.85 -12.67
C ARG A 511 -4.01 -11.62 -13.98
N PRO A 512 -4.71 -11.09 -15.00
CA PRO A 512 -4.54 -11.57 -16.37
C PRO A 512 -3.05 -11.62 -16.75
N LEU A 513 -2.66 -12.47 -17.68
CA LEU A 513 -1.27 -12.60 -18.11
C LEU A 513 -0.73 -11.27 -18.63
N ILE A 514 0.26 -10.73 -17.92
CA ILE A 514 0.98 -9.53 -18.32
C ILE A 514 2.25 -9.98 -19.04
N VAL A 515 2.47 -9.40 -20.23
CA VAL A 515 3.64 -9.65 -21.07
C VAL A 515 4.50 -8.40 -21.05
N ARG A 516 5.76 -8.54 -20.64
CA ARG A 516 6.71 -7.43 -20.69
C ARG A 516 7.12 -7.14 -22.12
N ASN A 517 7.23 -5.85 -22.43
CA ASN A 517 7.86 -5.35 -23.65
C ASN A 517 9.15 -4.61 -23.27
N SER A 518 10.17 -4.63 -24.13
CA SER A 518 11.45 -3.94 -23.92
C SER A 518 11.34 -2.42 -23.73
N ARG A 519 10.19 -1.82 -24.06
CA ARG A 519 9.90 -0.40 -23.83
C ARG A 519 9.01 -0.12 -22.61
N GLN A 520 8.48 -1.16 -21.96
CA GLN A 520 7.57 -1.03 -20.83
C GLN A 520 8.31 -1.15 -19.51
N LYS A 521 8.17 -0.11 -18.67
CA LYS A 521 8.48 -0.18 -17.25
C LYS A 521 7.20 -0.63 -16.54
N GLU A 522 7.33 -1.60 -15.66
CA GLU A 522 6.23 -2.03 -14.80
C GLU A 522 6.50 -1.46 -13.41
N ASP A 523 5.55 -0.64 -12.97
CA ASP A 523 5.57 0.13 -11.74
C ASP A 523 4.60 -0.46 -10.71
#